data_AF-A0AAU9L038-F1
#
_entry.id   AF-A0AAU9L038-F1
#
_cell.length_a   1.000
_cell.length_b   1.000
_cell.length_c   1.000
_cell.angle_alpha   90.00
_cell.angle_beta   90.00
_cell.angle_gamma   90.00
#
_symmetry.space_group_name_H-M   'P 1'
#
loop_
_entity.id
_entity.type
_entity.pdbx_description
1 polymer ?
#
loop_
_entity_poly.entity_id
_entity_poly.type
_entity_poly.pdbx_seq_one_letter_code
_entity_poly.pdbx_strand_id
1 'polypeptide(L)'
;MTTEERWNALYSVLNLRGDLNACLQHVFVKRLECLKVELQHEVLRANSRVYEGKAVIIGGTITGFVSRLEAIRTTNPFAILAEEASEVMEPLLVSCFSSSTRKLEKIGDHMQLQPSVMGPNRLRASEQD
;
A
#
# COMPACT_ATOMS: atom_id res chain seq x y z
N MET A 1 13.64 51.93 30.78
CA MET A 1 13.01 50.84 30.00
C MET A 1 11.53 50.91 30.21
N THR A 2 10.78 51.17 29.14
CA THR A 2 9.32 51.17 29.17
C THR A 2 8.81 49.73 29.27
N THR A 3 7.60 49.54 29.77
CA THR A 3 6.95 48.22 29.87
C THR A 3 6.84 47.53 28.50
N GLU A 4 6.70 48.31 27.44
CA GLU A 4 6.60 47.86 26.05
C GLU A 4 7.89 47.20 25.54
N GLU A 5 9.06 47.75 25.87
CA GLU A 5 10.36 47.15 25.52
C GLU A 5 10.56 45.79 26.20
N ARG A 6 10.08 45.64 27.43
CA ARG A 6 10.15 44.38 28.18
C ARG A 6 9.23 43.31 27.58
N TRP A 7 8.02 43.68 27.19
CA TRP A 7 7.10 42.77 26.53
C TRP A 7 7.61 42.32 25.16
N ASN A 8 8.16 43.23 24.35
CA ASN A 8 8.75 42.90 23.05
C ASN A 8 9.95 41.94 23.17
N ALA A 9 10.81 42.12 24.18
CA ALA A 9 11.90 41.20 24.45
C ALA A 9 11.42 39.81 24.88
N LEU A 10 10.29 39.72 25.59
CA LEU A 10 9.69 38.43 25.96
C LEU A 10 9.08 37.71 24.75
N TYR A 11 8.38 38.44 23.88
CA TYR A 11 7.79 37.90 22.66
C TYR A 11 8.86 37.39 21.67
N SER A 12 9.98 38.10 21.54
CA SER A 12 11.06 37.65 20.66
C SER A 12 11.67 36.31 21.10
N VAL A 13 11.88 36.13 22.42
CA VAL A 13 12.38 34.86 22.98
C VAL A 13 11.37 33.72 22.81
N LEU A 14 10.07 34.00 23.00
CA LEU A 14 9.02 33.00 22.82
C LEU A 14 8.88 32.55 21.36
N ASN A 15 8.94 33.48 20.41
CA ASN A 15 8.91 33.16 18.98
C ASN A 15 10.12 32.35 18.56
N LEU A 16 11.31 32.74 19.02
CA LEU A 16 12.56 32.03 18.71
C LEU A 16 12.52 30.59 19.24
N ARG A 17 11.93 30.36 20.42
CA ARG A 17 11.68 29.01 20.95
C ARG A 17 10.66 28.23 20.11
N GLY A 18 9.60 28.88 19.65
CA GLY A 18 8.59 28.28 18.77
C GLY A 18 9.19 27.81 17.45
N ASP A 19 9.98 28.66 16.81
CA ASP A 19 10.65 28.38 15.54
C ASP A 19 11.67 27.25 15.67
N LEU A 20 12.45 27.25 16.76
CA LEU A 20 13.42 26.20 17.05
C LEU A 20 12.73 24.85 17.29
N ASN A 21 11.61 24.85 18.00
CA ASN A 21 10.83 23.64 18.25
C ASN A 21 10.18 23.11 16.97
N ALA A 22 9.64 24.00 16.11
CA ALA A 22 9.09 23.62 14.81
C ALA A 22 10.16 23.04 13.88
N CYS A 23 11.36 23.65 13.85
CA CYS A 23 12.50 23.15 13.09
C CYS A 23 12.94 21.76 13.58
N LEU A 24 13.08 21.58 14.90
CA LEU A 24 13.42 20.29 15.48
C LEU A 24 12.37 19.23 15.16
N GLN A 25 11.09 19.54 15.36
CA GLN A 25 9.98 18.64 15.04
C GLN A 25 10.01 18.24 13.56
N HIS A 26 10.21 19.19 12.65
CA HIS A 26 10.33 18.91 11.23
C HIS A 26 11.49 17.97 10.91
N VAL A 27 12.68 18.21 11.47
CA VAL A 27 13.86 17.36 11.26
C VAL A 27 13.64 15.96 11.83
N PHE A 28 13.05 15.85 13.02
CA PHE A 28 12.76 14.56 13.66
C PHE A 28 11.72 13.77 12.87
N VAL A 29 10.60 14.38 12.50
CA VAL A 29 9.56 13.74 11.70
C VAL A 29 10.13 13.27 10.37
N LYS A 30 10.85 14.14 9.66
CA LYS A 30 11.50 13.79 8.39
C LYS A 30 12.47 12.62 8.55
N ARG A 31 13.26 12.60 9.63
CA ARG A 31 14.22 11.51 9.87
C ARG A 31 13.52 10.19 10.21
N LEU A 32 12.48 10.23 11.03
CA LEU A 32 11.66 9.07 11.37
C LEU A 32 10.95 8.50 10.13
N GLU A 33 10.39 9.37 9.29
CA GLU A 33 9.76 8.96 8.04
C GLU A 33 10.78 8.30 7.09
N CYS A 34 11.96 8.89 6.92
CA CYS A 34 13.02 8.26 6.13
C CYS A 34 13.41 6.88 6.67
N LEU A 35 13.62 6.75 7.99
CA LEU A 35 13.99 5.47 8.61
C LEU A 35 12.88 4.43 8.50
N LYS A 36 11.62 4.84 8.63
CA LYS A 36 10.46 3.96 8.45
C LYS A 36 10.42 3.41 7.02
N VAL A 37 10.60 4.27 6.02
CA VAL A 37 10.63 3.88 4.61
C VAL A 37 11.79 2.92 4.33
N GLU A 38 12.97 3.20 4.89
CA GLU A 38 14.15 2.34 4.75
C GLU A 38 13.92 0.94 5.36
N LEU A 39 13.32 0.88 6.55
CA LEU A 39 12.95 -0.39 7.18
C LEU A 39 11.93 -1.17 6.33
N GLN A 40 10.90 -0.50 5.82
CA GLN A 40 9.90 -1.13 4.95
C GLN A 40 10.56 -1.69 3.67
N HIS A 41 11.47 -0.93 3.07
CA HIS A 41 12.19 -1.34 1.88
C HIS A 41 13.07 -2.58 2.14
N GLU A 42 13.76 -2.66 3.27
CA GLU A 42 14.58 -3.83 3.62
C GLU A 42 13.74 -5.07 3.97
N VAL A 43 12.60 -4.90 4.63
CA VAL A 43 11.63 -5.99 4.85
C VAL A 43 11.11 -6.53 3.51
N LEU A 44 10.78 -5.64 2.57
CA LEU A 44 10.34 -6.02 1.24
C LEU A 44 11.40 -6.75 0.45
N ARG A 45 12.65 -6.28 0.50
CA ARG A 45 13.80 -6.99 -0.09
C ARG A 45 13.94 -8.39 0.47
N ALA A 46 13.89 -8.54 1.80
CA ALA A 46 14.00 -9.86 2.44
C ALA A 46 12.89 -10.82 1.98
N ASN A 47 11.65 -10.35 1.89
CA ASN A 47 10.53 -11.15 1.38
C ASN A 47 10.64 -11.46 -0.11
N SER A 48 11.20 -10.55 -0.91
CA SER A 48 11.32 -10.74 -2.36
C SER A 48 12.44 -11.71 -2.77
N ARG A 49 13.45 -11.94 -1.90
CA ARG A 49 14.54 -12.91 -2.12
C ARG A 49 14.07 -14.32 -2.49
N VAL A 50 12.89 -14.74 -2.02
CA VAL A 50 12.31 -16.05 -2.37
C VAL A 50 11.98 -16.14 -3.87
N TYR A 51 11.70 -15.00 -4.48
CA TYR A 51 11.39 -14.88 -5.90
C TYR A 51 12.62 -14.55 -6.75
N GLU A 52 13.67 -13.95 -6.16
CA GLU A 52 14.94 -13.64 -6.85
C GLU A 52 15.68 -14.93 -7.26
N GLY A 53 15.95 -15.08 -8.56
CA GLY A 53 16.81 -16.12 -9.12
C GLY A 53 16.18 -17.49 -9.38
N LYS A 54 14.90 -17.71 -9.04
CA LYS A 54 14.25 -19.04 -9.18
C LYS A 54 12.92 -19.06 -9.94
N ALA A 55 12.21 -17.95 -10.06
CA ALA A 55 10.86 -17.97 -10.58
C ALA A 55 10.78 -17.37 -11.99
N VAL A 56 10.83 -18.24 -13.01
CA VAL A 56 10.33 -17.88 -14.35
C VAL A 56 8.81 -17.66 -14.30
N ILE A 57 8.13 -18.34 -13.37
CA ILE A 57 6.68 -18.31 -13.17
C ILE A 57 6.39 -18.28 -11.65
N ILE A 58 5.54 -17.36 -11.20
CA ILE A 58 5.03 -17.28 -9.82
C ILE A 58 3.53 -17.63 -9.86
N GLY A 59 3.15 -18.76 -9.27
CA GLY A 59 1.76 -19.23 -9.21
C GLY A 59 1.16 -19.15 -7.81
N GLY A 60 -0.14 -18.94 -7.72
CA GLY A 60 -0.89 -18.92 -6.46
C GLY A 60 -2.33 -18.48 -6.66
N THR A 61 -3.12 -18.55 -5.60
CA THR A 61 -4.48 -18.02 -5.60
C THR A 61 -4.47 -16.49 -5.59
N ILE A 62 -5.53 -15.85 -6.10
CA ILE A 62 -5.63 -14.39 -6.10
C ILE A 62 -5.50 -13.79 -4.69
N THR A 63 -6.08 -14.45 -3.68
CA THR A 63 -5.97 -14.04 -2.27
C THR A 63 -4.54 -14.15 -1.75
N GLY A 64 -3.84 -15.23 -2.10
CA GLY A 64 -2.43 -15.44 -1.78
C GLY A 64 -1.52 -14.42 -2.47
N PHE A 65 -1.86 -14.00 -3.68
CA PHE A 65 -1.14 -12.98 -4.44
C PHE A 65 -1.30 -11.59 -3.84
N VAL A 66 -2.54 -11.21 -3.50
CA VAL A 66 -2.86 -9.93 -2.85
C VAL A 66 -2.17 -9.80 -1.49
N SER A 67 -2.06 -10.88 -0.71
CA SER A 67 -1.34 -10.85 0.57
C SER A 67 0.16 -10.54 0.46
N ARG A 68 0.76 -10.77 -0.71
CA ARG A 68 2.21 -10.63 -0.97
C ARG A 68 2.49 -9.69 -2.14
N LEU A 69 1.55 -8.80 -2.42
CA LEU A 69 1.53 -7.94 -3.60
C LEU A 69 2.83 -7.13 -3.76
N GLU A 70 3.31 -6.55 -2.67
CA GLU A 70 4.53 -5.71 -2.68
C GLU A 70 5.77 -6.53 -3.05
N ALA A 71 5.93 -7.73 -2.48
CA ALA A 71 7.07 -8.61 -2.76
C ALA A 71 7.04 -9.26 -4.15
N ILE A 72 5.85 -9.41 -4.74
CA ILE A 72 5.70 -9.92 -6.11
C ILE A 72 5.88 -8.79 -7.13
N ARG A 73 5.39 -7.57 -6.84
CA ARG A 73 5.58 -6.41 -7.73
C ARG A 73 7.06 -6.05 -7.93
N THR A 74 7.90 -6.25 -6.92
CA THR A 74 9.36 -6.05 -7.04
C THR A 74 10.02 -7.03 -8.02
N THR A 75 9.37 -8.14 -8.37
CA THR A 75 9.87 -9.10 -9.38
C THR A 75 9.69 -8.60 -10.82
N ASN A 76 8.99 -7.47 -11.02
CA ASN A 76 8.70 -6.87 -12.33
C ASN A 76 8.10 -7.88 -13.34
N PRO A 77 6.92 -8.46 -13.05
CA PRO A 77 6.29 -9.43 -13.94
C PRO A 77 5.96 -8.81 -15.29
N PHE A 78 6.36 -9.48 -16.37
CA PHE A 78 6.05 -9.08 -17.76
C PHE A 78 4.61 -9.40 -18.15
N ALA A 79 4.14 -10.60 -17.78
CA ALA A 79 2.81 -11.11 -18.11
C ALA A 79 2.12 -11.65 -16.85
N ILE A 80 0.80 -11.50 -16.81
CA ILE A 80 -0.08 -12.06 -15.78
C ILE A 80 -1.08 -12.98 -16.47
N LEU A 81 -1.20 -14.20 -15.97
CA LEU A 81 -2.20 -15.19 -16.39
C LEU A 81 -3.16 -15.41 -15.22
N ALA A 82 -4.46 -15.21 -15.46
CA ALA A 82 -5.52 -15.46 -14.49
C ALA A 82 -6.41 -16.60 -14.99
N GLU A 83 -6.32 -17.74 -14.33
CA GLU A 83 -7.28 -18.85 -14.44
C GLU A 83 -8.56 -18.53 -13.64
N GLU A 84 -9.68 -19.14 -14.01
CA GLU A 84 -10.99 -18.95 -13.36
C GLU A 84 -11.38 -17.46 -13.23
N ALA A 85 -11.02 -16.64 -14.21
CA ALA A 85 -11.14 -15.19 -14.14
C ALA A 85 -12.59 -14.69 -14.03
N SER A 86 -13.59 -15.53 -14.34
CA SER A 86 -15.02 -15.24 -14.11
C SER A 86 -15.40 -15.27 -12.62
N GLU A 87 -14.64 -15.95 -11.78
CA GLU A 87 -14.86 -16.04 -10.32
C GLU A 87 -14.08 -14.98 -9.53
N VAL A 88 -13.16 -14.26 -10.20
CA VAL A 88 -12.28 -13.27 -9.56
C VAL A 88 -12.84 -11.86 -9.74
N MET A 89 -12.90 -11.10 -8.64
CA MET A 89 -13.25 -9.69 -8.68
C MET A 89 -12.20 -8.88 -9.45
N GLU A 90 -12.63 -8.09 -10.44
CA GLU A 90 -11.74 -7.25 -11.27
C GLU A 90 -10.80 -6.33 -10.46
N PRO A 91 -11.22 -5.71 -9.33
CA PRO A 91 -10.31 -4.93 -8.49
C PRO A 91 -9.10 -5.72 -7.98
N LEU A 92 -9.27 -7.02 -7.68
CA LEU A 92 -8.16 -7.86 -7.23
C LEU A 92 -7.18 -8.14 -8.37
N LEU A 93 -7.68 -8.37 -9.60
CA LEU A 93 -6.81 -8.53 -10.78
C LEU A 93 -6.02 -7.26 -11.07
N VAL A 94 -6.68 -6.10 -11.06
CA VAL A 94 -6.02 -4.79 -11.30
C VAL A 94 -4.98 -4.49 -10.22
N SER A 95 -5.25 -4.88 -8.96
CA SER A 95 -4.28 -4.70 -7.89
C SER A 95 -2.97 -5.42 -8.16
N CYS A 96 -2.98 -6.55 -8.88
CA CYS A 96 -1.78 -7.33 -9.17
C CYS A 96 -0.87 -6.68 -10.22
N PHE A 97 -1.32 -5.63 -10.93
CA PHE A 97 -0.52 -4.99 -11.96
C PHE A 97 0.70 -4.27 -11.38
N SER A 98 1.79 -4.29 -12.13
CA SER A 98 3.00 -3.50 -11.89
C SER A 98 3.28 -2.59 -13.10
N SER A 99 4.16 -1.61 -12.95
CA SER A 99 4.61 -0.76 -14.06
C SER A 99 5.28 -1.56 -15.19
N SER A 100 5.75 -2.78 -14.89
CA SER A 100 6.35 -3.71 -15.86
C SER A 100 5.34 -4.57 -16.62
N THR A 101 4.09 -4.68 -16.15
CA THR A 101 3.10 -5.59 -16.72
C THR A 101 2.69 -5.12 -18.11
N ARG A 102 2.90 -5.96 -19.14
CA ARG A 102 2.58 -5.65 -20.54
C ARG A 102 1.52 -6.56 -21.15
N LYS A 103 1.27 -7.70 -20.53
CA LYS A 103 0.31 -8.69 -21.02
C LYS A 103 -0.55 -9.20 -19.87
N LEU A 104 -1.85 -9.26 -20.08
CA LEU A 104 -2.81 -9.89 -19.20
C LEU A 104 -3.63 -10.88 -20.01
N GLU A 105 -3.59 -12.15 -19.64
CA GLU A 105 -4.44 -13.20 -20.19
C GLU A 105 -5.40 -13.67 -19.09
N LYS A 106 -6.70 -13.65 -19.40
CA LYS A 106 -7.77 -14.09 -18.51
C LYS A 106 -8.46 -15.27 -19.15
N ILE A 107 -8.48 -16.40 -18.46
CA ILE A 107 -9.18 -17.61 -18.85
C ILE A 107 -10.29 -17.80 -17.82
N GLY A 108 -11.54 -17.91 -18.28
CA GLY A 108 -12.69 -18.09 -17.41
C GLY A 108 -13.95 -18.34 -18.22
N ASP A 109 -14.89 -19.07 -17.63
CA ASP A 109 -16.20 -19.31 -18.21
C ASP A 109 -17.23 -18.42 -17.51
N HIS A 110 -17.76 -17.45 -18.24
CA HIS A 110 -18.74 -16.49 -17.76
C HIS A 110 -20.15 -17.12 -17.57
N MET A 111 -20.36 -18.34 -18.08
CA MET A 111 -21.60 -19.10 -17.89
C MET A 111 -21.55 -19.98 -16.63
N GLN A 112 -20.40 -20.03 -15.93
CA GLN A 112 -20.22 -20.74 -14.67
C GLN A 112 -20.36 -19.77 -13.48
N LEU A 113 -19.61 -20.01 -12.40
CA LEU A 113 -19.68 -19.23 -11.17
C LEU A 113 -19.19 -17.79 -11.38
N GLN A 114 -19.82 -16.87 -10.64
CA GLN A 114 -19.47 -15.46 -10.61
C GLN A 114 -18.82 -15.09 -9.28
N PRO A 115 -18.11 -13.95 -9.19
CA PRO A 115 -17.41 -13.57 -7.97
C PRO A 115 -18.43 -13.33 -6.85
N SER A 116 -18.23 -13.99 -5.71
CA SER A 116 -19.10 -13.80 -4.54
C SER A 116 -18.78 -12.47 -3.86
N VAL A 117 -19.63 -11.47 -4.07
CA VAL A 117 -19.53 -10.18 -3.37
C VAL A 117 -20.41 -10.23 -2.11
N MET A 118 -19.79 -10.32 -0.94
CA MET A 118 -20.52 -10.20 0.33
C MET A 118 -20.72 -8.72 0.67
N GLY A 119 -21.72 -8.09 0.04
CA GLY A 119 -22.16 -6.73 0.35
C GLY A 119 -23.24 -6.68 1.45
N PRO A 120 -23.48 -5.51 2.07
CA PRO A 120 -24.43 -5.34 3.18
C PRO A 120 -25.90 -5.64 2.83
N ASN A 121 -26.24 -5.84 1.55
CA ASN A 121 -27.61 -6.16 1.12
C ASN A 121 -28.10 -7.55 1.57
N ARG A 122 -27.24 -8.41 2.12
CA ARG A 122 -27.66 -9.71 2.67
C ARG A 122 -28.34 -9.62 4.05
N LEU A 123 -28.29 -8.46 4.72
CA LEU A 123 -29.01 -8.22 5.98
C LEU A 123 -30.46 -7.75 5.79
N ARG A 124 -30.90 -7.44 4.56
CA ARG A 124 -32.29 -7.07 4.28
C ARG A 124 -33.15 -8.21 3.74
N ALA A 125 -32.52 -9.34 3.38
CA ALA A 125 -33.22 -10.52 2.89
C ALA A 125 -33.63 -11.50 4.01
N SER A 126 -33.26 -11.24 5.26
CA SER A 126 -33.61 -12.06 6.42
C SER A 126 -34.67 -11.44 7.34
N GLU A 127 -35.32 -10.34 6.92
CA GLU A 127 -36.46 -9.71 7.63
C GLU A 127 -37.79 -9.84 6.84
N GLN A 128 -37.80 -10.64 5.78
CA GLN A 128 -39.02 -11.04 5.06
C GLN A 128 -39.04 -12.56 4.90
N ASP A 129 -39.06 -13.26 6.03
CA ASP A 129 -39.57 -14.62 6.18
C ASP A 129 -40.26 -14.75 7.54
#